data_AF-J7Q2T9-F1
#
_entry.id   AF-J7Q2T9-F1
#
_cell.length_a   1.000
_cell.length_b   1.000
_cell.length_c   1.000
_cell.angle_alpha   90.00
_cell.angle_beta   90.00
_cell.angle_gamma   90.00
#
_symmetry.space_group_name_H-M   'P 1'
#
loop_
_entity.id
_entity.type
_entity.pdbx_description
1 polymer ?
#
loop_
_entity_poly.entity_id
_entity_poly.type
_entity_poly.pdbx_seq_one_letter_code
_entity_poly.pdbx_strand_id
1 'polypeptide(L)' 'MSRYRGPRVKIIRRLGALPGLTNKTPQLKSSLINQATSNKK' A
#
# COMPACT_ATOMS: atom_id res chain seq x y z
N MET A 1 -3.18 -17.18 -18.41
CA MET A 1 -3.70 -15.82 -18.19
C MET A 1 -2.54 -14.85 -18.02
N SER A 2 -2.60 -13.70 -18.69
CA SER A 2 -1.60 -12.65 -18.48
C SER A 2 -1.60 -12.20 -17.02
N ARG A 3 -0.41 -12.10 -16.42
CA ARG A 3 -0.26 -11.61 -15.04
C ARG A 3 -0.20 -10.09 -15.06
N TYR A 4 -0.95 -9.45 -14.17
CA TYR A 4 -0.86 -8.01 -13.98
C TYR A 4 0.54 -7.60 -13.49
N ARG A 5 1.18 -6.68 -14.22
CA ARG A 5 2.53 -6.16 -13.92
C ARG A 5 2.55 -4.72 -13.41
N GLY A 6 1.39 -4.07 -13.33
CA GLY A 6 1.29 -2.69 -12.87
C GLY A 6 1.27 -2.54 -11.34
N PRO A 7 1.13 -1.29 -10.86
CA PRO A 7 1.12 -0.99 -9.42
C PRO A 7 -0.18 -1.46 -8.76
N ARG A 8 -0.11 -2.57 -8.01
CA ARG A 8 -1.26 -3.16 -7.29
C ARG A 8 -1.88 -2.23 -6.25
N VAL A 9 -1.08 -1.34 -5.66
CA VAL A 9 -1.52 -0.32 -4.70
C VAL A 9 -2.54 0.65 -5.31
N LYS A 10 -2.41 0.99 -6.62
CA LYS A 10 -3.33 1.91 -7.30
C LYS A 10 -4.74 1.33 -7.42
N ILE A 11 -4.84 0.01 -7.61
CA ILE A 11 -6.11 -0.69 -7.71
C ILE A 11 -6.82 -0.69 -6.34
N ILE A 12 -6.09 -1.05 -5.29
CA ILE A 12 -6.62 -1.13 -3.92
C ILE A 12 -7.05 0.23 -3.40
N ARG A 13 -6.29 1.31 -3.70
CA ARG A 13 -6.69 2.67 -3.30
C ARG A 13 -7.97 3.16 -3.98
N ARG A 14 -8.33 2.60 -5.14
CA ARG A 14 -9.57 2.96 -5.86
C ARG A 14 -10.74 2.06 -5.47
N LEU A 15 -10.50 0.77 -5.29
CA LEU A 15 -11.54 -0.25 -5.13
C LEU A 15 -11.72 -0.74 -3.69
N GLY A 16 -10.79 -0.41 -2.79
CA GLY A 16 -10.79 -0.90 -1.41
C GLY A 16 -10.01 -2.21 -1.24
N ALA A 17 -10.31 -2.94 -0.16
CA ALA A 17 -9.60 -4.16 0.21
C ALA A 17 -9.87 -5.29 -0.81
N LEU A 18 -8.81 -5.78 -1.45
CA LEU A 18 -8.89 -6.86 -2.43
C LEU A 18 -8.06 -8.07 -1.97
N PRO A 19 -8.67 -9.00 -1.22
CA PRO A 19 -8.00 -10.23 -0.82
C PRO A 19 -7.61 -11.03 -2.07
N GLY A 20 -6.36 -11.50 -2.13
CA GLY A 20 -5.82 -12.23 -3.29
C GLY A 20 -5.04 -11.38 -4.30
N LEU A 21 -5.18 -10.04 -4.29
CA LEU A 21 -4.33 -9.17 -5.12
C LEU A 21 -3.01 -8.82 -4.42
N THR A 22 -3.09 -8.52 -3.12
CA THR A 22 -1.96 -8.37 -2.20
C THR A 22 -2.42 -8.67 -0.78
N ASN A 23 -1.53 -9.19 0.05
CA ASN A 23 -1.77 -9.37 1.49
C ASN A 23 -1.31 -8.16 2.32
N LYS A 24 -0.63 -7.18 1.68
CA LYS A 24 -0.15 -5.97 2.36
C LYS A 24 -1.25 -4.91 2.39
N THR A 25 -1.58 -4.42 3.58
CA THR A 25 -2.38 -3.20 3.73
C THR A 25 -1.56 -2.00 3.26
N PRO A 26 -2.01 -1.22 2.26
CA PRO A 26 -1.31 -0.01 1.89
C PRO A 26 -1.37 0.95 3.08
N GLN A 27 -0.21 1.25 3.67
CA GLN A 27 -0.11 2.24 4.74
C GLN A 27 -0.61 3.58 4.20
N LEU A 28 -1.70 4.09 4.76
CA LEU A 28 -2.15 5.45 4.49
C LEU A 28 -1.07 6.41 4.98
N LYS A 29 -0.95 7.56 4.31
CA LYS A 29 0.15 8.53 4.46
C LYS A 29 0.47 8.92 5.92
N SER A 30 -0.45 8.70 6.86
CA SER A 30 -0.26 8.88 8.30
C SER A 30 0.88 8.02 8.88
N SER A 31 1.04 6.77 8.44
CA SER A 31 2.11 5.88 8.93
C SER A 31 3.50 6.34 8.49
N LEU A 32 3.64 6.91 7.28
CA LEU A 32 4.92 7.45 6.80
C LEU A 32 5.34 8.72 7.56
N ILE A 33 4.39 9.54 8.00
CA ILE A 33 4.66 10.77 8.76
C ILE A 33 5.22 10.43 10.15
N ASN A 34 4.65 9.44 10.84
CA ASN A 34 5.13 9.01 12.16
C ASN A 34 6.55 8.41 12.13
N GLN A 35 6.94 7.81 11.00
CA GLN A 35 8.30 7.25 10.81
C GLN A 35 9.35 8.33 10.52
N ALA A 36 8.95 9.44 9.88
CA ALA A 36 9.86 10.55 9.60
C ALA A 36 10.29 11.29 10.88
N THR A 37 9.43 11.29 11.91
CA THR A 37 9.72 11.92 13.21
C THR A 37 10.41 10.97 14.20
N SER A 38 10.46 9.66 13.94
CA SER A 38 11.01 8.66 14.87
C SER A 38 12.49 8.33 14.65
N ASN A 39 13.13 8.86 13.60
CA ASN A 39 14.53 8.58 13.27
C ASN A 39 15.45 9.78 13.56
N LYS A 40 15.23 10.42 14.71
CA LYS A 40 16.15 11.43 15.25
C LYS A 40 16.89 10.77 16.42
N LYS A 41 18.01 10.12 16.10
CA LYS A 41 19.08 9.80 17.05
C LYS A 41 20.19 10.82 16.88
#